data_AF-A0A9D6LYY9-F1
#
_entry.id   AF-A0A9D6LYY9-F1
#
_cell.length_a   1.000
_cell.length_b   1.000
_cell.length_c   1.000
_cell.angle_alpha   90.00
_cell.angle_beta   90.00
_cell.angle_gamma   90.00
#
_symmetry.space_group_name_H-M   'P 1'
#
loop_
_entity.id
_entity.type
_entity.pdbx_description
1 polymer ?
#
loop_
_entity_poly.entity_id
_entity_poly.type
_entity_poly.pdbx_seq_one_letter_code
_entity_poly.pdbx_strand_id
1 'polypeptide(L)'
;LNENRIDDALQFAAEAVRLSTRPENFYGSGMAHRVWAETLSRTSPPRWDQAKEHLKISLEIFEHGGALLEAARTRALWGKLARGRGMMAEAREQWSIAAQQFELSGAAVELKQIKSWHAQLPAKSVQTLKIGLSK
;
A
#
# COMPACT_ATOMS: atom_id res chain seq x y z
N LEU A 1 -13.51 13.04 -9.40
CA LEU A 1 -13.53 11.89 -10.34
C LEU A 1 -14.97 11.42 -10.35
N ASN A 2 -15.64 11.41 -11.51
CA ASN A 2 -17.02 10.96 -11.62
C ASN A 2 -17.07 9.43 -11.49
N GLU A 3 -18.12 8.88 -10.90
CA GLU A 3 -18.28 7.45 -10.57
C GLU A 3 -18.03 6.53 -11.78
N ASN A 4 -18.50 6.91 -12.97
CA ASN A 4 -18.25 6.15 -14.21
C ASN A 4 -16.76 5.90 -14.49
N ARG A 5 -15.86 6.85 -14.14
CA ARG A 5 -14.42 6.68 -14.37
C ARG A 5 -13.76 5.71 -13.38
N ILE A 6 -14.39 5.48 -12.23
CA ILE A 6 -13.90 4.52 -11.24
C ILE A 6 -14.33 3.10 -11.66
N ASP A 7 -15.54 2.96 -12.17
CA ASP A 7 -16.04 1.67 -12.68
C ASP A 7 -15.24 1.20 -13.91
N ASP A 8 -14.96 2.10 -14.85
CA ASP A 8 -14.08 1.80 -15.99
C ASP A 8 -12.68 1.34 -15.52
N ALA A 9 -12.11 2.04 -14.53
CA ALA A 9 -10.80 1.70 -13.98
C ALA A 9 -10.80 0.33 -13.29
N LEU A 10 -11.90 -0.06 -12.62
CA LEU A 10 -12.04 -1.39 -12.03
C LEU A 10 -12.08 -2.46 -13.12
N GLN A 11 -12.85 -2.22 -14.19
CA GLN A 11 -12.93 -3.15 -15.31
C GLN A 11 -11.57 -3.33 -15.98
N PHE A 12 -10.83 -2.25 -16.22
CA PHE A 12 -9.48 -2.33 -16.79
C PHE A 12 -8.48 -3.04 -15.87
N ALA A 13 -8.54 -2.79 -14.55
CA ALA A 13 -7.67 -3.47 -13.60
C ALA A 13 -7.96 -4.98 -13.53
N ALA A 14 -9.24 -5.36 -13.56
CA ALA A 14 -9.66 -6.76 -13.61
C ALA A 14 -9.18 -7.47 -14.87
N GLU A 15 -9.35 -6.82 -16.02
CA GLU A 15 -8.88 -7.35 -17.30
C GLU A 15 -7.36 -7.46 -17.34
N ALA A 16 -6.63 -6.46 -16.82
CA ALA A 16 -5.18 -6.50 -16.74
C ALA A 16 -4.68 -7.69 -15.91
N VAL A 17 -5.29 -7.95 -14.73
CA VAL A 17 -4.97 -9.14 -13.92
C VAL A 17 -5.23 -10.42 -14.70
N ARG A 18 -6.40 -10.53 -15.36
CA ARG A 18 -6.76 -11.70 -16.17
C ARG A 18 -5.72 -11.98 -17.25
N LEU A 19 -5.27 -10.93 -17.95
CA LEU A 19 -4.29 -11.03 -19.05
C LEU A 19 -2.85 -11.28 -18.56
N SER A 20 -2.51 -10.88 -17.34
CA SER A 20 -1.15 -10.97 -16.79
C SER A 20 -0.86 -12.26 -16.01
N THR A 21 -1.82 -13.19 -15.90
CA THR A 21 -1.64 -14.49 -15.22
C THR A 21 -0.67 -15.47 -15.91
N ARG A 22 0.04 -15.02 -16.96
CA ARG A 22 1.09 -15.82 -17.60
C ARG A 22 2.34 -15.87 -16.72
N PRO A 23 2.97 -17.05 -16.53
CA PRO A 23 4.15 -17.22 -15.67
C PRO A 23 5.28 -16.23 -15.95
N GLU A 24 5.44 -15.82 -17.21
CA GLU A 24 6.48 -14.90 -17.66
C GLU A 24 6.20 -13.40 -17.38
N ASN A 25 5.00 -13.02 -16.93
CA ASN A 25 4.60 -11.61 -16.74
C ASN A 25 4.27 -11.24 -15.28
N PHE A 26 5.10 -11.70 -14.35
CA PHE A 26 4.95 -11.36 -12.93
C PHE A 26 4.93 -9.83 -12.71
N TYR A 27 5.75 -9.06 -13.44
CA TYR A 27 5.77 -7.61 -13.29
C TYR A 27 4.43 -6.97 -13.64
N GLY A 28 3.86 -7.32 -14.80
CA GLY A 28 2.53 -6.85 -15.20
C GLY A 28 1.43 -7.24 -14.22
N SER A 29 1.51 -8.46 -13.68
CA SER A 29 0.54 -8.95 -12.68
C SER A 29 0.61 -8.19 -11.37
N GLY A 30 1.81 -8.01 -10.81
CA GLY A 30 2.01 -7.22 -9.60
C GLY A 30 1.51 -5.78 -9.76
N MET A 31 1.73 -5.17 -10.94
CA MET A 31 1.24 -3.83 -11.26
C MET A 31 -0.28 -3.77 -11.36
N ALA A 32 -0.91 -4.74 -12.03
CA ALA A 32 -2.35 -4.80 -12.20
C ALA A 32 -3.06 -4.91 -10.85
N HIS A 33 -2.57 -5.78 -9.95
CA HIS A 33 -3.06 -5.88 -8.59
C HIS A 33 -2.90 -4.57 -7.80
N ARG A 34 -1.76 -3.88 -7.92
CA ARG A 34 -1.55 -2.58 -7.26
C ARG A 34 -2.56 -1.52 -7.71
N VAL A 35 -2.80 -1.42 -9.02
CA VAL A 35 -3.79 -0.48 -9.59
C VAL A 35 -5.21 -0.84 -9.17
N TRP A 36 -5.53 -2.13 -9.12
CA TRP A 36 -6.83 -2.58 -8.66
C TRP A 36 -7.09 -2.17 -7.21
N ALA A 37 -6.11 -2.38 -6.33
CA ALA A 37 -6.20 -1.94 -4.94
C ALA A 37 -6.43 -0.44 -4.80
N GLU A 38 -5.68 0.38 -5.54
CA GLU A 38 -5.86 1.83 -5.54
C GLU A 38 -7.27 2.20 -6.00
N THR A 39 -7.79 1.53 -7.02
CA THR A 39 -9.12 1.80 -7.56
C THR A 39 -10.22 1.41 -6.57
N LEU A 40 -10.13 0.22 -5.97
CA LEU A 40 -11.04 -0.25 -4.92
C LEU A 40 -11.07 0.68 -3.70
N SER A 41 -9.93 1.29 -3.37
CA SER A 41 -9.87 2.25 -2.25
C SER A 41 -10.59 3.58 -2.52
N ARG A 42 -10.88 3.87 -3.80
CA ARG A 42 -11.50 5.12 -4.28
C ARG A 42 -12.97 4.96 -4.67
N THR A 43 -13.54 3.75 -4.58
CA THR A 43 -14.97 3.52 -4.84
C THR A 43 -15.84 4.21 -3.78
N SER A 44 -17.13 4.38 -4.07
CA SER A 44 -18.14 4.88 -3.12
C SER A 44 -19.25 3.82 -2.95
N PRO A 45 -19.31 3.08 -1.83
CA PRO A 45 -18.39 3.11 -0.69
C PRO A 45 -17.01 2.48 -1.01
N PRO A 46 -15.93 2.87 -0.31
CA PRO A 46 -14.61 2.27 -0.50
C PRO A 46 -14.57 0.78 -0.14
N ARG A 47 -14.01 -0.04 -1.03
CA ARG A 47 -13.88 -1.50 -0.83
C ARG A 47 -12.54 -1.87 -0.21
N TRP A 48 -12.32 -1.43 1.03
CA TRP A 48 -11.00 -1.50 1.69
C TRP A 48 -10.45 -2.92 1.87
N ASP A 49 -11.28 -3.89 2.25
CA ASP A 49 -10.79 -5.25 2.47
C ASP A 49 -10.31 -5.91 1.17
N GLN A 50 -11.03 -5.67 0.08
CA GLN A 50 -10.59 -6.11 -1.26
C GLN A 50 -9.31 -5.37 -1.68
N ALA A 51 -9.21 -4.07 -1.41
CA ALA A 51 -8.00 -3.31 -1.72
C ALA A 51 -6.75 -3.88 -1.02
N LYS A 52 -6.87 -4.23 0.27
CA LYS A 52 -5.76 -4.88 1.01
C LYS A 52 -5.38 -6.22 0.41
N GLU A 53 -6.34 -7.02 -0.03
CA GLU A 53 -6.07 -8.32 -0.64
C GLU A 53 -5.26 -8.16 -1.92
N HIS A 54 -5.65 -7.24 -2.80
CA HIS A 54 -4.88 -6.95 -4.01
C HIS A 54 -3.49 -6.36 -3.71
N LEU A 55 -3.32 -5.57 -2.63
CA LEU A 55 -2.00 -5.11 -2.20
C LEU A 55 -1.10 -6.27 -1.75
N LYS A 56 -1.63 -7.22 -0.98
CA LYS A 56 -0.89 -8.41 -0.55
C LYS A 56 -0.44 -9.25 -1.75
N ILE A 57 -1.34 -9.53 -2.68
CA ILE A 57 -1.02 -10.29 -3.89
C ILE A 57 0.06 -9.55 -4.71
N SER A 58 -0.06 -8.24 -4.88
CA SER A 58 0.95 -7.42 -5.56
C SER A 58 2.32 -7.52 -4.87
N LEU A 59 2.37 -7.46 -3.54
CA LEU A 59 3.60 -7.64 -2.77
C LEU A 59 4.19 -9.03 -2.97
N GLU A 60 3.40 -10.08 -2.82
CA GLU A 60 3.84 -11.46 -3.01
C GLU A 60 4.44 -11.65 -4.41
N ILE A 61 3.76 -11.17 -5.45
CA ILE A 61 4.25 -11.29 -6.83
C ILE A 61 5.59 -10.57 -7.01
N PHE A 62 5.73 -9.33 -6.52
CA PHE A 62 6.98 -8.58 -6.66
C PHE A 62 8.11 -9.14 -5.80
N GLU A 63 7.83 -9.62 -4.59
CA GLU A 63 8.81 -10.22 -3.70
C GLU A 63 9.32 -11.55 -4.28
N HIS A 64 8.44 -12.43 -4.76
CA HIS A 64 8.84 -13.69 -5.42
C HIS A 64 9.56 -13.45 -6.76
N GLY A 65 9.13 -12.44 -7.52
CA GLY A 65 9.76 -12.05 -8.78
C GLY A 65 11.07 -11.27 -8.63
N GLY A 66 11.55 -11.02 -7.41
CA GLY A 66 12.77 -10.25 -7.13
C GLY A 66 12.66 -8.75 -7.45
N ALA A 67 11.46 -8.24 -7.77
CA ALA A 67 11.21 -6.83 -8.05
C ALA A 67 11.01 -6.03 -6.74
N LEU A 68 12.02 -6.06 -5.87
CA LEU A 68 11.95 -5.50 -4.51
C LEU A 68 11.64 -3.99 -4.48
N LEU A 69 12.05 -3.23 -5.49
CA LEU A 69 11.71 -1.81 -5.59
C LEU A 69 10.21 -1.58 -5.84
N GLU A 70 9.57 -2.46 -6.62
CA GLU A 70 8.12 -2.40 -6.82
C GLU A 70 7.35 -2.89 -5.59
N ALA A 71 7.89 -3.87 -4.86
CA ALA A 71 7.34 -4.24 -3.55
C ALA A 71 7.36 -3.04 -2.60
N ALA A 72 8.47 -2.28 -2.53
CA ALA A 72 8.56 -1.06 -1.73
C ALA A 72 7.54 0.01 -2.15
N ARG A 73 7.36 0.24 -3.45
CA ARG A 73 6.34 1.16 -3.99
C ARG A 73 4.91 0.72 -3.66
N THR A 74 4.67 -0.59 -3.62
CA THR A 74 3.38 -1.17 -3.21
C THR A 74 3.11 -0.91 -1.72
N ARG A 75 4.11 -1.09 -0.85
CA ARG A 75 4.00 -0.73 0.59
C ARG A 75 3.81 0.77 0.79
N ALA A 76 4.51 1.60 0.01
CA ALA A 76 4.33 3.05 0.03
C ALA A 76 2.89 3.47 -0.28
N LEU A 77 2.29 2.88 -1.33
CA LEU A 77 0.88 3.08 -1.67
C LEU A 77 -0.03 2.60 -0.52
N TRP A 78 0.19 1.39 -0.01
CA TRP A 78 -0.61 0.85 1.09
C TRP A 78 -0.63 1.84 2.26
N GLY A 79 0.53 2.31 2.71
CA GLY A 79 0.60 3.26 3.81
C GLY A 79 -0.15 4.57 3.54
N LYS A 80 -0.13 5.06 2.30
CA LYS A 80 -0.91 6.24 1.88
C LYS A 80 -2.42 5.99 1.97
N LEU A 81 -2.89 4.84 1.49
CA LEU A 81 -4.30 4.49 1.54
C LEU A 81 -4.77 4.28 3.00
N ALA A 82 -3.97 3.59 3.81
CA ALA A 82 -4.24 3.39 5.24
C ALA A 82 -4.34 4.72 6.00
N ARG A 83 -3.39 5.66 5.78
CA ARG A 83 -3.47 7.01 6.37
C ARG A 83 -4.75 7.73 5.97
N GLY A 84 -5.13 7.68 4.69
CA GLY A 84 -6.37 8.28 4.18
C GLY A 84 -7.63 7.77 4.87
N ARG A 85 -7.58 6.59 5.49
CA ARG A 85 -8.68 5.97 6.25
C ARG A 85 -8.54 6.11 7.78
N GLY A 86 -7.58 6.89 8.28
CA GLY A 86 -7.37 7.02 9.74
C GLY A 86 -6.54 5.88 10.35
N MET A 87 -6.05 4.91 9.57
CA MET A 87 -5.32 3.74 10.05
C MET A 87 -3.83 4.07 10.22
N MET A 88 -3.53 4.94 11.19
CA MET A 88 -2.20 5.54 11.36
C MET A 88 -1.12 4.51 11.73
N ALA A 89 -1.48 3.47 12.49
CA ALA A 89 -0.55 2.40 12.86
C ALA A 89 -0.12 1.57 11.64
N GLU A 90 -1.08 1.17 10.81
CA GLU A 90 -0.84 0.43 9.57
C GLU A 90 -0.06 1.28 8.56
N ALA A 91 -0.41 2.58 8.42
CA ALA A 91 0.34 3.51 7.58
C ALA A 91 1.81 3.60 8.01
N ARG A 92 2.05 3.68 9.31
CA ARG A 92 3.39 3.74 9.89
C ARG A 92 4.20 2.49 9.55
N GLU A 93 3.63 1.31 9.78
CA GLU A 93 4.28 0.03 9.51
C GLU A 93 4.69 -0.09 8.04
N GLN A 94 3.75 0.13 7.12
CA GLN A 94 4.04 -0.02 5.69
C GLN A 94 5.09 0.97 5.20
N TRP A 95 5.07 2.21 5.68
CA TRP A 95 6.09 3.20 5.36
C TRP A 95 7.45 2.91 5.99
N SER A 96 7.50 2.34 7.19
CA SER A 96 8.77 1.90 7.79
C SER A 96 9.43 0.79 6.97
N ILE A 97 8.67 -0.17 6.46
CA ILE A 97 9.21 -1.25 5.61
C ILE A 97 9.63 -0.69 4.24
N ALA A 98 8.79 0.15 3.61
CA ALA A 98 9.13 0.78 2.34
C ALA A 98 10.42 1.62 2.42
N ALA A 99 10.59 2.40 3.51
CA ALA A 99 11.77 3.22 3.74
C ALA A 99 13.06 2.39 3.78
N GLN A 100 13.06 1.27 4.51
CA GLN A 100 14.21 0.37 4.59
C GLN A 100 14.60 -0.15 3.20
N GLN A 101 13.63 -0.58 2.40
CA GLN A 101 13.92 -1.09 1.07
C GLN A 101 14.41 0.00 0.11
N PHE A 102 13.86 1.22 0.18
CA PHE A 102 14.35 2.35 -0.63
C PHE A 102 15.77 2.75 -0.25
N GLU A 103 16.11 2.71 1.03
CA GLU A 103 17.47 2.94 1.51
C GLU A 103 18.45 1.90 0.97
N LEU A 104 18.11 0.61 1.07
CA LEU A 104 18.92 -0.48 0.52
C LEU A 104 19.09 -0.40 -1.01
N SER A 105 18.08 0.11 -1.71
CA SER A 105 18.07 0.21 -3.17
C SER A 105 18.65 1.53 -3.71
N GLY A 106 19.09 2.45 -2.83
CA GLY A 106 19.58 3.78 -3.23
C GLY A 106 18.52 4.72 -3.80
N ALA A 107 17.22 4.44 -3.60
CA ALA A 107 16.10 5.20 -4.13
C ALA A 107 15.84 6.47 -3.27
N ALA A 108 16.74 7.45 -3.38
CA ALA A 108 16.78 8.61 -2.49
C ALA A 108 15.53 9.51 -2.55
N VAL A 109 14.91 9.63 -3.73
CA VAL A 109 13.70 10.45 -3.93
C VAL A 109 12.52 9.84 -3.18
N GLU A 110 12.26 8.55 -3.39
CA GLU A 110 11.21 7.82 -2.71
C GLU A 110 11.46 7.75 -1.20
N LEU A 111 12.71 7.55 -0.77
CA LEU A 111 13.07 7.56 0.65
C LEU A 111 12.75 8.91 1.31
N LYS A 112 13.12 10.03 0.66
CA LYS A 112 12.81 11.38 1.15
C LYS A 112 11.30 11.59 1.25
N GLN A 113 10.55 11.13 0.25
CA GLN A 113 9.09 11.23 0.22
C GLN A 113 8.44 10.47 1.38
N ILE A 114 8.87 9.23 1.62
CA ILE A 114 8.35 8.39 2.71
C ILE A 114 8.70 8.99 4.08
N LYS A 115 9.93 9.48 4.27
CA LYS A 115 10.34 10.16 5.52
C LYS A 115 9.46 11.39 5.80
N SER A 116 9.14 12.18 4.77
CA SER A 116 8.23 13.32 4.90
C SER A 116 6.81 12.90 5.33
N TRP A 117 6.26 11.85 4.72
CA TRP A 117 4.94 11.34 5.10
C TRP A 117 4.90 10.76 6.51
N HIS A 118 5.94 10.01 6.90
CA HIS A 118 6.04 9.41 8.22
C HIS A 118 6.16 10.46 9.33
N ALA A 119 6.86 11.57 9.08
CA ALA A 119 6.98 12.69 10.01
C ALA A 119 5.64 13.41 10.30
N GLN A 120 4.65 13.28 9.40
CA GLN A 120 3.32 13.86 9.56
C GLN A 120 2.36 12.97 10.35
N LEU A 121 2.74 11.72 10.67
CA LEU A 121 1.89 10.84 11.45
C LEU A 121 1.95 11.22 12.94
N PRO A 122 0.81 11.23 13.65
CA PRO A 122 0.81 11.48 15.08
C PRO A 122 1.71 10.47 15.79
N ALA A 123 2.45 10.93 16.81
CA ALA A 123 3.28 10.07 17.63
C ALA A 123 2.46 8.88 18.14
N LYS A 124 3.09 7.70 18.29
CA LYS A 124 2.41 6.56 18.93
C LYS A 124 1.90 7.04 20.28
N SER A 125 0.58 6.99 20.48
CA SER A 125 0.00 7.31 21.77
C SER A 125 0.53 6.27 22.77
N VAL A 126 1.42 6.69 23.66
CA VAL A 126 1.73 5.92 24.86
C VAL A 126 0.46 5.96 25.68
N GLN A 127 -0.35 4.89 25.65
CA GLN A 127 -1.38 4.71 26.66
C GLN A 127 -0.65 4.58 27.99
N THR A 128 -0.60 5.69 28.74
CA THR A 128 -0.10 5.69 30.10
C THR A 128 -0.99 4.76 30.90
N LEU A 129 -0.52 3.53 31.14
CA LEU A 129 -1.04 2.65 32.17
C LEU A 129 -0.89 3.39 33.50
N LYS A 130 -1.91 4.17 33.89
CA LYS A 130 -2.14 4.57 35.27
C LYS A 130 -2.56 3.30 36.01
N ILE A 131 -1.59 2.46 36.34
CA ILE A 131 -1.79 1.40 37.33
C ILE A 131 -1.94 2.17 38.65
N GLY A 132 -3.19 2.31 39.09
CA GLY A 132 -3.51 2.94 40.37
C GLY A 132 -2.93 2.12 41.50
N LEU A 133 -1.83 2.60 42.09
CA LEU A 133 -1.47 2.26 43.46
C LEU A 133 -2.41 3.03 44.38
N SER A 134 -3.52 2.40 44.77
CA SER A 134 -4.23 2.80 45.98
C SER A 134 -3.49 2.20 47.18
N LYS A 135 -3.26 3.06 48.16
CA LYS A 135 -2.59 2.81 49.44
C LYS A 135 -3.37 1.83 50.30
#